data_AF-A0AAD6YRA2-F1
#
_entry.id   AF-A0AAD6YRA2-F1
#
_cell.length_a   1.000
_cell.length_b   1.000
_cell.length_c   1.000
_cell.angle_alpha   90.00
_cell.angle_beta   90.00
_cell.angle_gamma   90.00
#
_symmetry.space_group_name_H-M   'P 1'
#
loop_
_entity.id
_entity.type
_entity.pdbx_description
1 polymer ?
#
loop_
_entity_poly.entity_id
_entity_poly.type
_entity_poly.pdbx_seq_one_letter_code
_entity_poly.pdbx_strand_id
1 'polypeptide(L)'
;MKALIPLVVLIGISITAHAVCPGFNSAIGNVIRLAEGVNRWNVYNSSCFVVDGLTTTMNPCTQGIFGCSPAPIFFDQYTNAAAGLKYACQRDPNSDLCGNDNISVCVSATIAANPAMIILMVGL
;
A
#
# COMPACT_ATOMS: atom_id res chain seq x y z
N MET A 1 -22.20 -39.36 38.68
CA MET A 1 -21.88 -37.91 38.75
C MET A 1 -21.56 -37.49 37.32
N LYS A 2 -22.47 -36.79 36.63
CA LYS A 2 -22.34 -36.44 35.20
C LYS A 2 -21.45 -35.20 35.07
N ALA A 3 -20.29 -35.35 34.45
CA ALA A 3 -19.38 -34.24 34.17
C ALA A 3 -19.95 -33.38 33.03
N LEU A 4 -20.20 -32.12 33.31
CA LEU A 4 -20.60 -31.10 32.33
C LEU A 4 -19.31 -30.56 31.67
N ILE A 5 -19.15 -30.80 30.38
CA ILE A 5 -18.05 -30.25 29.57
C ILE A 5 -18.44 -28.83 29.16
N PRO A 6 -17.67 -27.78 29.49
CA PRO A 6 -17.98 -26.44 29.02
C PRO A 6 -17.68 -26.34 27.52
N LEU A 7 -18.72 -26.04 26.73
CA LEU A 7 -18.62 -25.73 25.31
C LEU A 7 -17.92 -24.38 25.15
N VAL A 8 -16.62 -24.38 24.87
CA VAL A 8 -15.85 -23.18 24.54
C VAL A 8 -16.21 -22.76 23.12
N VAL A 9 -17.07 -21.74 22.99
CA VAL A 9 -17.40 -21.11 21.71
C VAL A 9 -16.24 -20.19 21.32
N LEU A 10 -15.37 -20.65 20.43
CA LEU A 10 -14.38 -19.82 19.75
C LEU A 10 -15.09 -18.89 18.76
N ILE A 11 -15.32 -17.65 19.17
CA ILE A 11 -15.81 -16.59 18.27
C ILE A 11 -14.65 -16.25 17.33
N GLY A 12 -14.70 -16.78 16.10
CA GLY A 12 -13.76 -16.44 15.04
C GLY A 12 -13.95 -14.99 14.61
N ILE A 13 -12.95 -14.15 14.83
CA ILE A 13 -12.91 -12.78 14.31
C ILE A 13 -12.63 -12.90 12.81
N SER A 14 -13.67 -12.87 11.98
CA SER A 14 -13.52 -12.77 10.52
C SER A 14 -13.03 -11.36 10.18
N ILE A 15 -11.72 -11.20 10.04
CA ILE A 15 -11.15 -10.07 9.31
C ILE A 15 -11.51 -10.23 7.84
N THR A 16 -12.59 -9.60 7.40
CA THR A 16 -12.88 -9.44 5.98
C THR A 16 -11.73 -8.64 5.37
N ALA A 17 -10.85 -9.32 4.63
CA ALA A 17 -9.83 -8.67 3.82
C ALA A 17 -10.57 -7.86 2.75
N HIS A 18 -10.83 -6.58 3.05
CA HIS A 18 -11.15 -5.61 2.02
C HIS A 18 -9.88 -5.52 1.17
N ALA A 19 -9.96 -5.99 -0.07
CA ALA A 19 -8.85 -5.87 -1.00
C ALA A 19 -8.62 -4.37 -1.20
N VAL A 20 -7.59 -3.84 -0.54
CA VAL A 20 -7.23 -2.44 -0.67
C VAL A 20 -6.78 -2.18 -2.10
N CYS A 21 -7.31 -1.11 -2.69
CA CYS A 21 -7.09 -0.77 -4.08
C CYS A 21 -7.46 -1.92 -5.03
N PRO A 22 -8.76 -2.16 -5.30
CA PRO A 22 -9.20 -3.22 -6.19
C PRO A 22 -8.55 -3.10 -7.57
N GLY A 23 -7.83 -4.14 -8.02
CA GLY A 23 -7.09 -4.14 -9.29
C GLY A 23 -5.63 -3.67 -9.20
N PHE A 24 -5.13 -3.39 -7.99
CA PHE A 24 -3.74 -3.02 -7.71
C PHE A 24 -3.06 -4.08 -6.84
N ASN A 25 -1.72 -4.09 -6.81
CA ASN A 25 -0.95 -5.08 -6.05
C ASN A 25 -0.57 -4.61 -4.65
N SER A 26 -0.44 -3.30 -4.48
CA SER A 26 0.02 -2.69 -3.24
C SER A 26 -0.60 -1.32 -3.07
N ALA A 27 -0.44 -0.75 -1.89
CA ALA A 27 -0.98 0.55 -1.53
C ALA A 27 -0.02 1.25 -0.58
N ILE A 28 0.00 2.57 -0.58
CA ILE A 28 0.82 3.38 0.34
C ILE A 28 -0.12 4.07 1.32
N GLY A 29 0.11 3.85 2.61
CA GLY A 29 -0.60 4.51 3.70
C GLY A 29 -0.30 6.01 3.81
N ASN A 30 -1.04 6.68 4.68
CA ASN A 30 -0.79 8.08 5.00
C ASN A 30 0.45 8.24 5.87
N VAL A 31 0.83 9.50 6.11
CA VAL A 31 1.93 9.80 7.01
C VAL A 31 1.59 9.41 8.45
N ILE A 32 2.40 8.54 9.03
CA ILE A 32 2.40 8.20 10.44
C ILE A 32 3.48 9.07 11.10
N ARG A 33 3.05 10.03 11.93
CA ARG A 33 3.96 10.92 12.66
C ARG A 33 4.48 10.20 13.91
N LEU A 34 5.79 10.08 14.01
CA LEU A 34 6.48 9.52 15.17
C LEU A 34 7.08 10.66 16.02
N ALA A 35 7.75 10.30 17.11
CA ALA A 35 8.46 11.27 17.94
C ALA A 35 9.60 11.95 17.17
N GLU A 36 10.03 13.13 17.66
CA GLU A 36 11.22 13.84 17.16
C GLU A 36 11.15 14.28 15.68
N GLY A 37 9.94 14.42 15.13
CA GLY A 37 9.74 14.85 13.74
C GLY A 37 10.02 13.76 12.70
N VAL A 38 10.20 12.51 13.13
CA VAL A 38 10.32 11.37 12.24
C VAL A 38 8.95 11.03 11.65
N ASN A 39 8.89 10.86 10.34
CA ASN A 39 7.69 10.43 9.64
C ASN A 39 7.87 9.02 9.08
N ARG A 40 6.80 8.23 9.10
CA ARG A 40 6.75 6.90 8.52
C ARG A 40 5.61 6.78 7.52
N TRP A 41 5.87 6.07 6.44
CA TRP A 41 4.86 5.62 5.48
C TRP A 41 5.01 4.11 5.32
N ASN A 42 3.90 3.39 5.43
CA ASN A 42 3.86 1.96 5.20
C ASN A 42 3.39 1.67 3.77
N VAL A 43 3.95 0.62 3.18
CA VAL A 43 3.46 0.02 1.95
C VAL A 43 2.78 -1.27 2.31
N TYR A 44 1.53 -1.40 1.91
CA TYR A 44 0.66 -2.54 2.19
C TYR A 44 0.47 -3.39 0.94
N ASN A 45 0.34 -4.70 1.10
CA ASN A 45 -0.25 -5.54 0.06
C ASN A 45 -1.78 -5.47 0.10
N SER A 46 -2.44 -6.14 -0.85
CA SER A 46 -3.91 -6.22 -0.94
C SER A 46 -4.59 -6.83 0.30
N SER A 47 -3.85 -7.54 1.14
CA SER A 47 -4.33 -8.12 2.40
C SER A 47 -4.01 -7.25 3.63
N CYS A 48 -3.61 -5.98 3.43
CA CYS A 48 -3.24 -5.05 4.49
C CYS A 48 -2.04 -5.48 5.37
N PHE A 49 -1.20 -6.38 4.88
CA PHE A 49 0.09 -6.63 5.52
C PHE A 49 1.12 -5.60 5.04
N VAL A 50 1.89 -5.06 5.98
CA VAL A 50 3.02 -4.17 5.66
C VAL A 50 4.11 -5.00 4.98
N VAL A 51 4.44 -4.64 3.74
CA VAL A 51 5.45 -5.31 2.92
C VAL A 51 6.71 -4.47 2.71
N ASP A 52 6.60 -3.15 2.84
CA ASP A 52 7.72 -2.20 2.79
C ASP A 52 7.34 -0.92 3.56
N GLY A 53 8.27 0.03 3.66
CA GLY A 53 7.99 1.34 4.22
C GLY A 53 9.21 2.24 4.30
N LEU A 54 8.94 3.54 4.39
CA LEU A 54 9.98 4.56 4.56
C LEU A 54 9.82 5.20 5.94
N THR A 55 10.91 5.26 6.70
CA THR A 55 10.99 6.05 7.94
C THR A 55 12.09 7.09 7.75
N THR A 56 11.76 8.38 7.82
CA THR A 56 12.71 9.46 7.54
C THR A 56 12.30 10.77 8.22
N THR A 57 13.28 11.62 8.48
CA THR A 57 13.09 13.04 8.85
C THR A 57 13.17 13.99 7.64
N MET A 58 13.52 13.45 6.47
CA MET A 58 13.71 14.19 5.23
C MET A 58 12.47 14.11 4.32
N ASN A 59 12.52 14.77 3.16
CA ASN A 59 11.48 14.68 2.15
C ASN A 59 11.38 13.23 1.61
N PRO A 60 10.21 12.55 1.75
CA PRO A 60 10.06 11.16 1.32
C PRO A 60 10.30 10.95 -0.18
N CYS A 61 10.06 11.97 -1.01
CA CYS A 61 10.22 11.94 -2.46
C CYS A 61 11.68 11.82 -2.93
N THR A 62 12.65 12.09 -2.04
CA THR A 62 14.09 12.08 -2.38
C THR A 62 14.83 10.92 -1.74
N GLN A 63 14.13 10.03 -1.01
CA GLN A 63 14.74 8.90 -0.31
C GLN A 63 14.82 7.62 -1.18
N GLY A 64 14.46 7.70 -2.46
CA GLY A 64 14.65 6.62 -3.45
C GLY A 64 13.51 5.60 -3.56
N ILE A 65 12.71 5.42 -2.51
CA ILE A 65 11.56 4.49 -2.51
C ILE A 65 10.28 5.11 -3.07
N PHE A 66 10.03 6.39 -2.82
CA PHE A 66 8.87 7.10 -3.36
C PHE A 66 9.29 8.17 -4.36
N GLY A 67 8.57 8.24 -5.46
CA GLY A 67 8.54 9.38 -6.37
C GLY A 67 7.27 10.18 -6.15
N CYS A 68 7.35 11.48 -6.42
CA CYS A 68 6.25 12.41 -6.21
C CYS A 68 5.94 13.18 -7.48
N SER A 69 4.65 13.38 -7.71
CA SER A 69 4.15 14.20 -8.81
C SER A 69 4.51 15.68 -8.63
N PRO A 70 4.46 16.47 -9.71
CA PRO A 70 4.29 17.92 -9.60
C PRO A 70 3.04 18.27 -8.78
N ALA A 71 2.95 19.54 -8.35
CA ALA A 71 1.79 20.02 -7.61
C ALA A 71 0.47 19.80 -8.39
N PRO A 72 -0.62 19.31 -7.75
CA PRO A 72 -0.72 18.95 -6.33
C PRO A 72 0.03 17.66 -5.99
N ILE A 73 0.97 17.73 -5.05
CA ILE A 73 1.95 16.66 -4.76
C ILE A 73 1.23 15.43 -4.22
N PHE A 74 1.46 14.27 -4.83
CA PHE A 74 1.14 12.94 -4.32
C PHE A 74 2.23 11.95 -4.72
N PHE A 75 2.25 10.76 -4.12
CA PHE A 75 3.16 9.70 -4.55
C PHE A 75 2.70 9.11 -5.89
N ASP A 76 3.44 9.36 -6.96
CA ASP A 76 3.15 8.86 -8.31
C ASP A 76 4.03 7.67 -8.71
N GLN A 77 5.05 7.37 -7.92
CA GLN A 77 5.94 6.24 -8.13
C GLN A 77 6.33 5.56 -6.81
N TYR A 78 6.45 4.24 -6.87
CA TYR A 78 7.02 3.42 -5.81
C TYR A 78 8.11 2.52 -6.38
N THR A 79 9.26 2.45 -5.71
CA THR A 79 10.36 1.54 -6.04
C THR A 79 10.52 0.53 -4.93
N ASN A 80 10.22 -0.74 -5.20
CA ASN A 80 10.40 -1.79 -4.21
C ASN A 80 11.90 -1.96 -3.89
N ALA A 81 12.28 -1.81 -2.62
CA ALA A 81 13.70 -1.84 -2.22
C ALA A 81 14.36 -3.22 -2.40
N ALA A 82 13.60 -4.30 -2.30
CA ALA A 82 14.11 -5.67 -2.41
C ALA A 82 14.35 -6.10 -3.87
N ALA A 83 13.48 -5.67 -4.79
CA ALA A 83 13.54 -6.08 -6.21
C ALA A 83 14.08 -4.98 -7.15
N GLY A 84 14.13 -3.72 -6.71
CA GLY A 84 14.50 -2.57 -7.55
C GLY A 84 13.46 -2.23 -8.62
N LEU A 85 12.27 -2.82 -8.57
CA LEU A 85 11.21 -2.62 -9.55
C LEU A 85 10.43 -1.33 -9.25
N LYS A 86 10.10 -0.59 -10.31
CA LYS A 86 9.35 0.66 -10.26
C LYS A 86 7.91 0.47 -10.70
N TYR A 87 7.00 1.02 -9.92
CA TYR A 87 5.56 0.90 -10.08
C TYR A 87 4.93 2.28 -10.16
N ALA A 88 3.90 2.42 -10.99
CA ALA A 88 3.09 3.62 -11.06
C ALA A 88 2.08 3.65 -9.91
N CYS A 89 1.92 4.82 -9.30
CA CYS A 89 0.96 5.05 -8.23
C CYS A 89 -0.16 5.99 -8.70
N GLN A 90 -1.38 5.73 -8.24
CA GLN A 90 -2.55 6.57 -8.49
C GLN A 90 -3.19 6.93 -7.16
N ARG A 91 -3.80 8.11 -7.06
CA ARG A 91 -4.55 8.48 -5.85
C ARG A 91 -5.65 7.47 -5.59
N ASP A 92 -5.79 7.11 -4.33
CA ASP A 92 -6.85 6.19 -3.93
C ASP A 92 -8.22 6.87 -4.11
N PRO A 93 -9.11 6.33 -4.96
CA PRO A 93 -10.44 6.88 -5.16
C PRO A 93 -11.42 6.47 -4.05
N ASN A 94 -11.11 5.42 -3.29
CA ASN A 94 -12.06 4.77 -2.39
C ASN A 94 -11.87 5.17 -0.93
N SER A 95 -10.77 5.86 -0.60
CA SER A 95 -10.39 6.16 0.80
C SER A 95 -10.34 4.89 1.64
N ASP A 96 -9.69 3.87 1.10
CA ASP A 96 -9.51 2.57 1.72
C ASP A 96 -8.68 2.68 3.01
N LEU A 97 -8.82 1.68 3.88
CA LEU A 97 -8.17 1.64 5.19
C LEU A 97 -7.46 0.30 5.39
N CYS A 98 -6.22 0.36 5.88
CA CYS A 98 -5.52 -0.78 6.45
C CYS A 98 -5.41 -0.61 7.96
N GLY A 99 -6.37 -1.18 8.69
CA GLY A 99 -6.52 -0.96 10.12
C GLY A 99 -6.88 0.49 10.41
N ASN A 100 -5.97 1.23 11.04
CA ASN A 100 -6.13 2.66 11.35
C ASN A 100 -5.37 3.58 10.38
N ASP A 101 -4.70 3.03 9.36
CA ASP A 101 -3.96 3.82 8.37
C ASP A 101 -4.80 4.00 7.11
N ASN A 102 -5.08 5.26 6.75
CA ASN A 102 -5.82 5.61 5.56
C ASN A 102 -4.91 5.57 4.34
N ILE A 103 -5.34 4.83 3.33
CA ILE A 103 -4.58 4.68 2.10
C ILE A 103 -4.56 6.01 1.36
N SER A 104 -3.38 6.39 0.88
CA SER A 104 -3.17 7.62 0.11
C SER A 104 -3.17 7.35 -1.38
N VAL A 105 -2.45 6.30 -1.79
CA VAL A 105 -2.28 5.94 -3.20
C VAL A 105 -2.28 4.43 -3.39
N CYS A 106 -2.79 4.01 -4.54
CA CYS A 106 -2.81 2.65 -5.03
C CYS A 106 -1.65 2.41 -6.00
N VAL A 107 -0.95 1.29 -5.86
CA VAL A 107 0.27 0.96 -6.61
C VAL A 107 0.00 -0.15 -7.60
N SER A 108 0.10 0.19 -8.88
CA SER A 108 -0.29 -0.71 -9.96
C SER A 108 0.84 -1.65 -10.33
N ALA A 109 0.51 -2.88 -10.71
CA ALA A 109 1.46 -3.90 -11.18
C ALA A 109 2.23 -3.49 -12.44
N THR A 110 1.75 -2.46 -13.14
CA THR A 110 2.34 -1.97 -14.37
C THR A 110 3.72 -1.41 -14.07
N ILE A 111 4.71 -2.27 -14.32
CA ILE A 111 6.08 -1.94 -14.71
C ILE A 111 5.96 -0.65 -15.51
N ALA A 112 6.59 0.44 -15.05
CA ALA A 112 6.54 1.76 -15.66
C ALA A 112 6.33 1.61 -17.17
N ALA A 113 5.10 1.86 -17.64
CA ALA A 113 4.78 1.70 -19.04
C ALA A 113 5.65 2.72 -19.77
N ASN A 114 6.77 2.24 -20.30
CA ASN A 114 7.36 2.87 -21.44
C ASN A 114 6.21 3.02 -22.44
N PRO A 115 5.85 4.23 -22.92
CA PRO A 115 4.74 4.39 -23.84
C PRO A 115 4.89 3.50 -25.10
N ALA A 116 6.09 3.00 -25.39
CA ALA A 116 6.35 1.98 -26.40
C ALA A 116 5.70 0.60 -26.16
N MET A 117 5.34 0.23 -24.92
CA MET A 117 4.84 -1.12 -24.60
C MET A 117 3.31 -1.24 -24.66
N ILE A 118 2.57 -0.12 -24.57
CA ILE A 118 1.11 -0.09 -24.70
C ILE A 118 0.66 -0.44 -26.13
N ILE A 119 1.50 -0.15 -27.14
CA ILE A 119 1.20 -0.45 -28.55
C ILE A 119 1.13 -1.97 -28.83
N LEU A 120 1.73 -2.83 -27.98
CA LEU A 120 1.68 -4.28 -28.18
C LEU A 120 0.44 -4.97 -27.60
N MET A 121 -0.32 -4.33 -26.70
CA MET A 121 -1.46 -4.98 -26.03
C MET A 121 -2.84 -4.62 -26.63
N VAL A 122 -2.90 -3.67 -27.56
CA VAL A 122 -4.17 -3.26 -28.23
C VAL A 122 -4.16 -3.58 -29.73
N GLY A 123 -3.18 -4.36 -30.20
CA GLY A 123 -3.05 -4.76 -31.60
C GLY A 123 -3.38 -6.23 -31.83
N LEU A 124 -4.68 -6.55 -31.91
CA LEU A 124 -5.22 -7.79 -32.49
C LEU A 124 -6.42 -7.43 -33.35
#